data_AF-A0AAU3N388-F1
#
_entry.id   AF-A0AAU3N388-F1
#
_cell.length_a   1.000
_cell.length_b   1.000
_cell.length_c   1.000
_cell.angle_alpha   90.00
_cell.angle_beta   90.00
_cell.angle_gamma   90.00
#
_symmetry.space_group_name_H-M   'P 1'
#
loop_
_entity.id
_entity.type
_entity.pdbx_description
1 polymer ?
#
loop_
_entity_poly.entity_id
_entity_poly.type
_entity_poly.pdbx_seq_one_letter_code
_entity_poly.pdbx_strand_id
1 'polypeptide(L)' 'MRRLTEAMADRWPEAPPYGGQFADVVPHLTVAQAQDDAVLERVEADLRGSLPVTARVASVALMVHNGSRWQQQASFALR' A
#
# COMPACT_ATOMS: atom_id res chain seq x y z
N MET A 1 -9.97 -2.34 0.00
CA MET A 1 -8.75 -1.71 -0.57
C MET A 1 -8.78 -1.60 -2.09
N ARG A 2 -9.11 -2.64 -2.87
CA ARG A 2 -9.14 -2.56 -4.35
C ARG A 2 -9.93 -1.35 -4.88
N ARG A 3 -11.17 -1.16 -4.40
CA ARG A 3 -12.01 0.01 -4.73
C ARG A 3 -11.36 1.37 -4.43
N LEU A 4 -10.50 1.45 -3.42
CA LEU A 4 -9.78 2.69 -3.10
C LEU A 4 -8.69 2.96 -4.14
N THR A 5 -7.96 1.93 -4.57
CA THR A 5 -6.99 2.04 -5.66
C THR A 5 -7.66 2.46 -6.96
N GLU A 6 -8.80 1.84 -7.30
CA GLU A 6 -9.61 2.17 -8.49
C GLU A 6 -10.10 3.63 -8.43
N ALA A 7 -10.71 4.05 -7.31
CA ALA A 7 -11.17 5.43 -7.14
C ALA A 7 -10.04 6.46 -7.30
N MET A 8 -8.81 6.09 -6.96
CA MET A 8 -7.66 6.96 -7.14
C MET A 8 -7.16 7.03 -8.58
N ALA A 9 -7.19 5.91 -9.30
CA ALA A 9 -6.91 5.87 -10.72
C ALA A 9 -7.95 6.69 -11.51
N ASP A 10 -9.23 6.60 -11.13
CA ASP A 10 -10.31 7.37 -11.75
C ASP A 10 -10.19 8.88 -11.48
N ARG A 11 -9.64 9.27 -10.32
CA ARG A 11 -9.41 10.67 -9.94
C ARG A 11 -8.32 11.34 -10.78
N TRP A 12 -7.30 10.57 -11.20
CA TRP A 12 -6.13 11.03 -11.96
C TRP A 12 -5.81 10.06 -13.10
N PRO A 13 -6.63 10.07 -14.18
CA PRO A 13 -6.47 9.13 -15.30
C PRO A 13 -5.14 9.28 -16.04
N GLU A 14 -4.50 10.44 -15.96
CA GLU A 14 -3.18 10.71 -16.54
C GLU A 14 -2.03 9.99 -15.80
N ALA A 15 -2.27 9.48 -14.59
CA ALA A 15 -1.28 8.83 -13.75
C ALA A 15 -1.78 7.48 -13.22
N PRO A 16 -2.02 6.48 -14.10
CA PRO A 16 -2.47 5.16 -13.67
C PRO A 16 -1.42 4.47 -12.78
N PRO A 17 -1.83 3.58 -11.86
CA PRO A 17 -0.91 2.83 -11.02
C PRO A 17 0.20 2.17 -11.85
N TYR A 18 1.45 2.44 -11.49
CA TYR A 18 2.63 1.92 -12.19
C TYR A 18 2.64 2.20 -13.70
N GLY A 19 2.01 3.29 -14.16
CA GLY A 19 1.93 3.62 -15.58
C GLY A 19 1.10 2.62 -16.40
N GLY A 20 0.24 1.81 -15.76
CA GLY A 20 -0.55 0.78 -16.43
C GLY A 20 0.24 -0.48 -16.81
N GLN A 21 1.46 -0.64 -16.28
CA GLN A 21 2.33 -1.80 -16.59
C GLN A 21 1.74 -3.14 -16.15
N PHE A 22 0.97 -3.16 -15.05
CA PHE A 22 0.42 -4.39 -14.48
C PHE A 22 -1.07 -4.51 -14.76
N ALA A 23 -1.51 -5.67 -15.26
CA ALA A 23 -2.91 -5.95 -15.54
C ALA A 23 -3.76 -6.08 -14.25
N ASP A 24 -3.13 -6.49 -13.13
CA ASP A 24 -3.75 -6.52 -11.82
C ASP A 24 -2.85 -5.82 -10.79
N VAL A 25 -3.46 -5.01 -9.95
CA VAL A 25 -2.83 -4.34 -8.82
C VAL A 25 -3.43 -4.93 -7.56
N VAL A 26 -2.62 -5.68 -6.81
CA VAL A 26 -3.04 -6.33 -5.56
C VAL A 26 -2.70 -5.42 -4.38
N PRO A 27 -3.68 -4.75 -3.76
CA PRO A 27 -3.41 -3.93 -2.58
C PRO A 27 -3.06 -4.83 -1.40
N HIS A 28 -1.87 -4.62 -0.84
CA HIS A 28 -1.36 -5.35 0.31
C HIS A 28 -0.56 -4.42 1.21
N LEU A 29 -0.27 -4.87 2.43
CA LEU A 29 0.65 -4.21 3.34
C LEU A 29 1.85 -5.12 3.52
N THR A 30 3.02 -4.64 3.10
CA THR A 30 4.28 -5.34 3.38
C THR A 30 4.59 -5.23 4.87
N VAL A 31 4.63 -6.35 5.56
CA VAL A 31 4.93 -6.43 7.02
C VAL A 31 6.38 -6.81 7.28
N ALA A 32 6.99 -7.59 6.39
CA ALA A 32 8.41 -7.93 6.37
C ALA A 32 8.85 -8.18 4.93
N GLN A 33 10.11 -7.89 4.62
CA GLN A 33 10.72 -8.17 3.31
C GLN A 33 12.25 -8.30 3.45
N ALA A 34 12.86 -9.04 2.53
CA ALA A 34 14.31 -9.23 2.46
C ALA A 34 14.97 -9.70 3.78
N GLN A 35 14.35 -10.68 4.44
CA GLN A 35 14.88 -11.36 5.63
C GLN A 35 15.06 -12.85 5.33
N ASP A 36 15.80 -13.55 6.20
CA ASP A 36 15.93 -15.01 6.14
C ASP A 36 14.56 -15.70 6.32
N ASP A 37 14.39 -16.86 5.69
CA ASP A 37 13.12 -17.61 5.67
C ASP A 37 12.58 -17.89 7.08
N ALA A 38 13.44 -18.28 8.01
CA ALA A 38 13.05 -18.54 9.40
C ALA A 38 12.46 -17.30 10.11
N VAL A 39 12.90 -16.09 9.72
CA VAL A 39 12.33 -14.84 10.23
C VAL A 39 10.96 -14.60 9.61
N LEU A 40 10.82 -14.80 8.29
CA LEU A 40 9.57 -14.63 7.58
C LEU A 40 8.48 -15.61 8.07
N GLU A 41 8.84 -16.87 8.30
CA GLU A 41 7.95 -17.91 8.87
C GLU A 41 7.44 -17.53 10.25
N ARG A 42 8.32 -17.02 11.13
CA ARG A 42 7.93 -16.57 12.46
C ARG A 42 6.98 -15.37 12.39
N VAL A 43 7.29 -14.37 11.56
CA VAL A 43 6.42 -13.21 11.35
C VAL A 43 5.03 -13.66 10.88
N GLU A 44 4.95 -14.61 9.95
CA GLU A 44 3.68 -15.15 9.49
C GLU A 44 2.91 -15.86 10.61
N ALA A 45 3.58 -16.71 11.39
CA ALA A 45 2.98 -17.45 12.50
C ALA A 45 2.39 -16.50 13.56
N ASP A 46 3.13 -15.44 13.91
CA ASP A 46 2.70 -14.45 14.90
C ASP A 46 1.52 -13.61 14.38
N LEU A 47 1.54 -13.22 13.10
CA LEU A 47 0.47 -12.41 12.51
C LEU A 47 -0.81 -13.19 12.25
N ARG A 48 -0.75 -14.50 11.99
CA ARG A 48 -1.96 -15.32 11.73
C ARG A 48 -3.02 -15.18 12.82
N GLY A 49 -2.61 -15.12 14.09
CA GLY A 49 -3.54 -14.95 15.22
C GLY A 49 -4.16 -13.55 15.34
N SER A 50 -3.61 -12.55 14.63
CA SER A 50 -4.04 -11.14 14.68
C SER A 50 -4.90 -10.73 13.49
N LEU A 51 -5.17 -11.65 12.56
CA LEU A 51 -6.01 -11.43 11.39
C LEU A 51 -7.49 -11.77 11.69
N PRO A 52 -8.46 -11.06 11.06
CA PRO A 52 -8.29 -10.00 10.06
C PRO A 52 -7.94 -8.65 10.68
N VAL A 53 -7.05 -7.89 10.02
CA VAL A 53 -6.80 -6.49 10.35
C VAL A 53 -7.88 -5.63 9.71
N THR A 54 -8.56 -4.84 10.54
CA THR A 54 -9.55 -3.85 10.10
C THR A 54 -9.09 -2.46 10.46
N ALA A 55 -9.11 -1.54 9.49
CA ALA A 55 -8.76 -0.13 9.71
C ALA A 55 -9.69 0.77 8.90
N ARG A 56 -10.00 1.95 9.46
CA ARG A 56 -10.67 3.02 8.72
C ARG A 56 -9.60 3.88 8.04
N VAL A 57 -9.67 3.98 6.72
CA VAL A 57 -8.80 4.88 5.94
C VAL A 57 -9.49 6.24 5.83
N ALA A 58 -8.88 7.29 6.40
CA ALA A 58 -9.42 8.65 6.38
C ALA A 58 -8.82 9.54 5.29
N SER A 59 -7.66 9.17 4.75
CA SER A 59 -6.97 9.94 3.72
C SER A 59 -6.01 9.07 2.92
N VAL A 60 -5.57 9.60 1.79
CA VAL A 60 -4.45 9.07 0.99
C VAL A 60 -3.38 10.14 0.85
N ALA A 61 -2.12 9.74 0.94
CA ALA A 61 -0.96 10.62 0.85
C ALA A 61 -0.26 10.48 -0.50
N LEU A 62 0.15 11.60 -1.10
CA LEU A 62 1.16 11.60 -2.15
C LEU A 62 2.54 11.56 -1.48
N MET A 63 3.23 10.44 -1.63
CA MET A 63 4.57 10.22 -1.11
C MET A 63 5.60 10.33 -2.24
N VAL A 64 6.66 11.10 -2.03
CA VAL A 64 7.75 11.26 -2.99
C VAL A 64 9.07 10.86 -2.32
N HIS A 65 9.81 9.97 -2.97
CA HIS A 65 11.16 9.62 -2.56
C HIS A 65 12.16 10.62 -3.14
N ASN A 66 12.96 11.23 -2.28
CA ASN A 66 13.93 12.27 -2.70
C ASN A 66 15.35 11.72 -2.95
N GLY A 67 15.51 10.40 -3.00
CA GLY A 67 16.81 9.72 -3.12
C GLY A 67 17.35 9.18 -1.79
N SER A 68 16.87 9.66 -0.64
CA SER A 68 17.27 9.14 0.68
C SER A 68 16.11 8.74 1.58
N ARG A 69 14.96 9.40 1.47
CA ARG A 69 13.78 9.10 2.26
C ARG A 69 12.49 9.39 1.51
N TRP A 70 11.43 8.74 1.95
CA TRP A 70 10.07 9.09 1.58
C TRP A 70 9.61 10.34 2.33
N GLN A 71 8.95 11.24 1.62
CA GLN A 71 8.34 12.44 2.19
C GLN A 71 6.91 12.59 1.70
N GLN A 72 6.01 12.94 2.60
CA GLN A 72 4.64 13.30 2.22
C GLN A 72 4.65 14.70 1.59
N GLN A 73 4.15 14.78 0.35
CA GLN A 73 3.98 16.04 -0.38
C GLN A 73 2.57 16.60 -0.25
N ALA A 74 1.56 15.73 -0.21
CA ALA A 74 0.17 16.11 -0.07
C ALA A 74 -0.64 15.02 0.64
N SER A 75 -1.80 15.38 1.18
CA SER A 75 -2.78 14.46 1.73
C SER A 75 -4.17 14.82 1.22
N PHE A 76 -4.95 13.81 0.86
CA PHE A 76 -6.28 13.93 0.29
C PHE A 76 -7.26 13.18 1.19
N ALA A 77 -8.22 13.90 1.78
CA ALA A 77 -9.24 13.29 2.61
C ALA A 77 -10.17 12.38 1.79
N LEU A 78 -10.47 11.21 2.34
CA LEU A 78 -11.51 10.32 1.83
C LEU A 78 -12.81 10.67 2.56
N ARG A 79 -13.85 10.99 1.78
CA ARG A 79 -15.19 11.31 2.31
C ARG A 79 -15.97 10.04 2.60
#